data_AF-A0A3A1VEF5-F1
#
_entry.id   AF-A0A3A1VEF5-F1
#
_cell.length_a   1.000
_cell.length_b   1.000
_cell.length_c   1.000
_cell.angle_alpha   90.00
_cell.angle_beta   90.00
_cell.angle_gamma   90.00
#
_symmetry.space_group_name_H-M   'P 1'
#
loop_
_entity.id
_entity.type
_entity.pdbx_description
1 polymer ?
#
loop_
_entity_poly.entity_id
_entity_poly.type
_entity_poly.pdbx_seq_one_letter_code
_entity_poly.pdbx_strand_id
1 'polypeptide(L)'
;MSEKSKPIRRKNTIAVSGYDAVNNSVEAEDFQVAAITFIRHCRIRNLSDGTITYYKDVLSMLNRMMESKGIKRPMDVDADAIHECILSKRQEGAVDATIDKYLRGWRAYFNFLNTEGYLTSNPFDKVAKIKSERLIIETFSKPQIKQLLDTPNKQTLTGYRNFVINVKEY
;
A
#
# COMPACT_ATOMS: atom_id res chain seq x y z
N MET A 1 16.72 -21.03 -24.25
CA MET A 1 16.69 -20.13 -23.08
C MET A 1 15.69 -19.02 -23.37
N SER A 2 14.52 -19.03 -22.73
CA SER A 2 13.51 -17.97 -22.93
C SER A 2 13.27 -17.29 -21.59
N GLU A 3 13.82 -16.10 -21.42
CA GLU A 3 13.52 -15.21 -20.28
C GLU A 3 12.05 -14.81 -20.34
N LYS A 4 11.26 -15.26 -19.35
CA LYS A 4 9.87 -14.81 -19.19
C LYS A 4 9.89 -13.40 -18.59
N SER A 5 9.62 -12.40 -19.43
CA SER A 5 9.42 -11.00 -19.04
C SER A 5 8.33 -10.87 -17.97
N LYS A 6 8.65 -10.19 -16.85
CA LYS A 6 7.70 -9.90 -15.77
C LYS A 6 6.54 -9.04 -16.29
N PRO A 7 5.29 -9.28 -15.84
CA PRO A 7 4.13 -8.54 -16.33
C PRO A 7 4.24 -7.04 -15.94
N ILE A 8 4.09 -6.18 -16.94
CA ILE A 8 4.13 -4.72 -16.80
C ILE A 8 2.94 -4.28 -15.94
N ARG A 9 3.24 -3.67 -14.79
CA ARG A 9 2.24 -3.07 -13.89
C ARG A 9 1.53 -1.95 -14.66
N ARG A 10 0.19 -2.00 -14.79
CA ARG A 10 -0.60 -0.97 -15.48
C ARG A 10 -0.27 0.41 -14.90
N LYS A 11 0.16 1.33 -15.76
CA LYS A 11 0.34 2.75 -15.41
C LYS A 11 -1.06 3.36 -15.25
N ASN A 12 -1.58 3.40 -14.03
CA ASN A 12 -2.85 4.05 -13.74
C ASN A 12 -2.66 5.57 -13.62
N THR A 13 -2.38 6.22 -14.75
CA THR A 13 -2.54 7.66 -14.90
C THR A 13 -3.98 7.91 -15.33
N ILE A 14 -4.83 8.26 -14.38
CA ILE A 14 -6.08 8.97 -14.66
C ILE A 14 -5.87 10.31 -13.99
N ALA A 15 -5.47 11.31 -14.77
CA ALA A 15 -5.59 12.69 -14.35
C ALA A 15 -7.10 12.96 -14.33
N VAL A 16 -7.70 12.85 -13.15
CA VAL A 16 -9.00 13.46 -12.91
C VAL A 16 -8.69 14.94 -12.74
N SER A 17 -8.79 15.69 -13.84
CA SER A 17 -8.83 17.15 -13.77
C SER A 17 -10.26 17.55 -13.43
N GLY A 18 -10.46 18.20 -12.29
CA GLY A 18 -11.70 18.91 -12.06
C GLY A 18 -12.09 19.05 -10.59
N TYR A 19 -11.32 19.83 -9.84
CA TYR A 19 -11.88 20.79 -8.90
C TYR A 19 -11.06 22.08 -9.03
N ASP A 20 -11.66 23.09 -9.66
CA ASP A 20 -11.06 24.42 -9.73
C ASP A 20 -10.97 25.01 -8.32
N ALA A 21 -9.73 25.29 -7.92
CA ALA A 21 -9.33 25.75 -6.60
C ALA A 21 -9.63 27.24 -6.41
N VAL A 22 -10.38 27.62 -5.37
CA VAL A 22 -10.20 28.91 -4.67
C VAL A 22 -10.72 28.80 -3.22
N ASN A 23 -9.87 29.18 -2.27
CA ASN A 23 -10.08 29.35 -0.81
C ASN A 23 -9.94 28.08 0.03
N ASN A 24 -9.16 28.17 1.12
CA ASN A 24 -8.95 27.17 2.19
C ASN A 24 -10.08 26.13 2.25
N SER A 25 -9.91 25.06 1.48
CA SER A 25 -10.78 23.90 1.53
C SER A 25 -10.58 23.22 2.88
N VAL A 26 -11.64 22.74 3.51
CA VAL A 26 -11.57 22.06 4.82
C VAL A 26 -10.58 20.88 4.78
N GLU A 27 -10.41 20.28 3.60
CA GLU A 27 -9.44 19.24 3.26
C GLU A 27 -7.97 19.66 3.44
N ALA A 28 -7.63 20.94 3.34
CA ALA A 28 -6.26 21.41 3.56
C ALA A 28 -5.96 21.65 5.06
N GLU A 29 -7.01 21.79 5.87
CA GLU A 29 -6.93 22.12 7.28
C GLU A 29 -7.09 20.89 8.19
N ASP A 30 -7.82 19.85 7.76
CA ASP A 30 -8.12 18.68 8.57
C ASP A 30 -7.75 17.37 7.85
N PHE A 31 -6.88 16.58 8.49
CA PHE A 31 -6.48 15.25 8.02
C PHE A 31 -7.64 14.26 7.87
N GLN A 32 -8.66 14.34 8.74
CA GLN A 32 -9.80 13.43 8.68
C GLN A 32 -10.67 13.73 7.45
N VAL A 33 -10.95 15.01 7.21
CA VAL A 33 -11.75 15.45 6.05
C VAL A 33 -11.01 15.11 4.76
N ALA A 34 -9.72 15.41 4.70
CA ALA A 34 -8.86 15.07 3.58
C ALA A 34 -8.81 13.56 3.30
N ALA A 35 -8.72 12.72 4.34
CA ALA A 35 -8.75 11.27 4.22
C ALA A 35 -10.11 10.76 3.69
N ILE A 36 -11.22 11.31 4.16
CA ILE A 36 -12.56 10.95 3.68
C ILE A 36 -12.71 11.30 2.19
N THR A 37 -12.27 12.49 1.79
CA THR A 37 -12.30 12.94 0.39
C THR A 37 -11.44 12.05 -0.50
N PHE A 38 -10.24 11.67 -0.05
CA PHE A 38 -9.39 10.72 -0.77
C PHE A 38 -10.03 9.33 -0.92
N ILE A 39 -10.67 8.81 0.13
CA ILE A 39 -11.36 7.51 0.07
C ILE A 39 -12.57 7.58 -0.86
N ARG A 40 -13.30 8.70 -0.88
CA ARG A 40 -14.39 8.95 -1.84
C ARG A 40 -13.86 8.93 -3.27
N HIS A 41 -12.76 9.63 -3.54
CA HIS A 41 -12.10 9.59 -4.85
C HIS A 41 -11.67 8.16 -5.22
N CYS A 42 -11.13 7.38 -4.28
CA CYS A 42 -10.78 5.98 -4.52
C CYS A 42 -11.99 5.11 -4.89
N ARG A 43 -13.15 5.35 -4.26
CA ARG A 43 -14.41 4.66 -4.59
C ARG A 43 -14.91 5.02 -5.98
N ILE A 44 -14.86 6.30 -6.36
CA ILE A 44 -15.23 6.76 -7.72
C ILE A 44 -14.38 6.08 -8.79
N ARG A 45 -13.09 5.82 -8.49
CA ARG A 45 -12.17 5.08 -9.35
C ARG A 45 -12.38 3.56 -9.38
N ASN A 46 -13.41 3.05 -8.69
CA ASN A 46 -13.75 1.65 -8.63
C ASN A 46 -12.59 0.75 -8.14
N LEU A 47 -11.85 1.22 -7.13
CA LEU A 47 -10.82 0.42 -6.46
C LEU A 47 -11.47 -0.68 -5.60
N SER A 48 -10.78 -1.82 -5.46
CA SER A 48 -11.29 -2.92 -4.63
C SER A 48 -11.41 -2.54 -3.16
N ASP A 49 -12.37 -3.14 -2.45
CA ASP A 49 -12.57 -2.90 -1.02
C ASP A 49 -11.31 -3.17 -0.20
N GLY A 50 -10.55 -4.22 -0.55
CA GLY A 50 -9.26 -4.50 0.09
C GLY A 50 -8.24 -3.36 -0.10
N THR A 51 -8.26 -2.68 -1.24
CA THR A 51 -7.38 -1.53 -1.49
C THR A 51 -7.85 -0.30 -0.70
N ILE A 52 -9.17 -0.11 -0.57
CA ILE A 52 -9.75 0.97 0.24
C ILE A 52 -9.40 0.77 1.72
N THR A 53 -9.54 -0.46 2.25
CA THR A 53 -9.16 -0.79 3.63
C THR A 53 -7.68 -0.56 3.85
N TYR A 54 -6.83 -0.99 2.92
CA TYR A 54 -5.40 -0.69 2.96
C TYR A 54 -5.11 0.81 3.09
N TYR A 55 -5.75 1.66 2.29
CA TYR A 55 -5.57 3.10 2.40
C TYR A 55 -6.05 3.66 3.74
N LYS A 56 -7.20 3.19 4.25
CA LYS A 56 -7.71 3.60 5.58
C LYS A 56 -6.70 3.27 6.67
N ASP A 57 -6.13 2.07 6.67
CA ASP A 57 -5.16 1.66 7.70
C ASP A 57 -3.88 2.50 7.65
N VAL A 58 -3.38 2.76 6.44
CA VAL A 58 -2.16 3.56 6.23
C VAL A 58 -2.36 5.03 6.62
N LEU A 59 -3.53 5.60 6.33
CA LEU A 59 -3.87 6.97 6.69
C LEU A 59 -4.14 7.13 8.18
N SER A 60 -4.83 6.18 8.82
CA SER A 60 -4.99 6.17 10.28
C SER A 60 -3.64 6.12 11.00
N MET A 61 -2.68 5.33 10.48
CA MET A 61 -1.32 5.30 11.01
C MET A 61 -0.61 6.65 10.81
N LEU A 62 -0.76 7.29 9.64
CA LEU A 62 -0.20 8.60 9.36
C LEU A 62 -0.73 9.65 10.34
N ASN A 63 -2.05 9.73 10.49
CA ASN A 63 -2.71 10.70 11.37
C ASN A 63 -2.22 10.56 12.81
N ARG A 64 -2.14 9.33 13.33
CA ARG A 64 -1.62 9.07 14.67
C ARG A 64 -0.18 9.57 14.86
N MET A 65 0.67 9.41 13.86
CA MET A 65 2.06 9.90 13.92
C MET A 65 2.14 11.42 13.81
N MET A 66 1.31 12.04 12.97
CA MET A 66 1.26 13.50 12.83
C MET A 66 0.71 14.16 14.10
N GLU A 67 -0.33 13.59 14.70
CA GLU A 67 -0.87 14.02 15.99
C GLU A 67 0.18 13.97 17.10
N SER A 68 0.99 12.90 17.15
CA SER A 68 2.06 12.76 18.14
C SER A 68 3.13 13.85 18.02
N LYS A 69 3.25 14.48 16.86
CA LYS A 69 4.17 15.58 16.56
C LYS A 69 3.53 16.96 16.68
N GLY A 70 2.22 17.03 16.95
CA GLY A 70 1.47 18.28 16.98
C GLY A 70 1.13 18.86 15.61
N ILE A 71 1.35 18.12 14.52
CA ILE A 71 0.99 18.55 13.17
C ILE A 71 -0.50 18.21 12.95
N LYS A 72 -1.34 19.24 12.91
CA LYS A 72 -2.80 19.09 12.80
C LYS A 72 -3.32 19.24 11.37
N ARG A 73 -2.56 19.89 10.49
CA ARG A 73 -2.99 20.23 9.14
C ARG A 73 -2.16 19.47 8.10
N PRO A 74 -2.79 18.89 7.06
CA PRO A 74 -2.07 18.29 5.94
C PRO A 74 -1.08 19.24 5.24
N MET A 75 -1.39 20.54 5.22
CA MET A 75 -0.55 21.57 4.59
C MET A 75 0.77 21.83 5.34
N ASP A 76 0.81 21.57 6.64
CA ASP A 76 1.99 21.79 7.47
C ASP A 76 2.96 20.58 7.45
N VAL A 77 2.68 19.58 6.61
CA VAL A 77 3.53 18.38 6.49
C VAL A 77 4.70 18.65 5.56
N ASP A 78 5.89 18.76 6.14
CA ASP A 78 7.14 18.84 5.40
C ASP A 78 7.78 17.46 5.13
N ALA A 79 8.75 17.44 4.21
CA ALA A 79 9.56 16.26 3.92
C ALA A 79 10.29 15.73 5.18
N ASP A 80 10.73 16.62 6.05
CA ASP A 80 11.41 16.27 7.30
C ASP A 80 10.47 15.54 8.28
N ALA A 81 9.21 15.97 8.37
CA ALA A 81 8.21 15.29 9.18
C ALA A 81 8.02 13.83 8.72
N ILE A 82 8.04 13.59 7.40
CA ILE A 82 7.98 12.23 6.81
C ILE A 82 9.26 11.45 7.11
N HIS A 83 10.43 12.06 6.96
CA HIS A 83 11.72 11.42 7.26
C HIS A 83 11.80 10.97 8.72
N GLU A 84 11.37 11.81 9.64
CA GLU A 84 11.28 11.44 11.05
C GLU A 84 10.24 10.34 11.31
N CYS A 85 9.10 10.30 10.59
CA CYS A 85 8.16 9.18 10.69
C CYS A 85 8.79 7.85 10.23
N ILE A 86 9.61 7.89 9.18
CA ILE A 86 10.41 6.73 8.74
C ILE A 86 11.39 6.31 9.83
N LEU A 87 12.10 7.26 10.44
CA LEU A 87 13.08 7.00 11.50
C LEU A 87 12.41 6.40 12.75
N SER A 88 11.28 6.95 13.18
CA SER A 88 10.49 6.42 14.29
C SER A 88 10.06 4.96 14.04
N LYS A 89 9.57 4.65 12.83
CA LYS A 89 9.22 3.26 12.48
C LYS A 89 10.42 2.33 12.44
N ARG A 90 11.57 2.82 12.00
CA ARG A 90 12.82 2.04 12.01
C ARG A 90 13.31 1.78 13.44
N GLN A 91 13.18 2.74 14.34
CA GLN A 91 13.50 2.58 15.76
C GLN A 91 12.56 1.57 16.46
N GLU A 92 11.30 1.51 16.06
CA GLU A 92 10.35 0.48 16.51
C GLU A 92 10.65 -0.94 15.94
N GLY A 93 11.67 -1.09 15.09
CA GLY A 93 12.04 -2.38 14.49
C GLY A 93 11.20 -2.78 13.28
N ALA A 94 10.52 -1.82 12.62
CA ALA A 94 9.77 -2.13 11.41
C ALA A 94 10.71 -2.53 10.26
N VAL A 95 10.37 -3.63 9.57
CA VAL A 95 11.08 -4.09 8.38
C VAL A 95 10.92 -3.09 7.23
N ASP A 96 11.94 -2.91 6.40
CA ASP A 96 11.93 -1.97 5.27
C ASP A 96 10.74 -2.18 4.32
N ALA A 97 10.26 -3.42 4.14
CA ALA A 97 9.09 -3.74 3.34
C ALA A 97 7.80 -3.10 3.91
N THR A 98 7.68 -3.05 5.24
CA THR A 98 6.57 -2.41 5.95
C THR A 98 6.64 -0.90 5.79
N ILE A 99 7.84 -0.31 5.90
CA ILE A 99 8.04 1.13 5.69
C ILE A 99 7.70 1.52 4.24
N ASP A 100 8.14 0.74 3.24
CA ASP A 100 7.79 0.99 1.84
C ASP A 100 6.29 0.82 1.58
N LYS A 101 5.62 -0.12 2.26
CA LYS A 101 4.15 -0.23 2.23
C LYS A 101 3.49 1.05 2.72
N TYR A 102 3.97 1.67 3.79
CA TYR A 102 3.43 2.95 4.28
C TYR A 102 3.72 4.10 3.31
N LEU A 103 4.96 4.23 2.84
CA LEU A 103 5.36 5.29 1.91
C LEU A 103 4.57 5.29 0.62
N ARG A 104 4.24 4.11 0.07
CA ARG A 104 3.38 4.01 -1.12
C ARG A 104 1.99 4.59 -0.88
N GLY A 105 1.40 4.34 0.29
CA GLY A 105 0.08 4.84 0.63
C GLY A 105 0.10 6.34 0.89
N TRP A 106 1.07 6.84 1.67
CA TRP A 106 1.23 8.27 1.93
C TRP A 106 1.49 9.04 0.63
N ARG A 107 2.39 8.54 -0.24
CA ARG A 107 2.66 9.17 -1.53
C ARG A 107 1.42 9.26 -2.41
N ALA A 108 0.60 8.21 -2.48
CA ALA A 108 -0.64 8.25 -3.25
C ALA A 108 -1.63 9.29 -2.72
N TYR A 109 -1.70 9.44 -1.40
CA TYR A 109 -2.54 10.42 -0.73
C TYR A 109 -2.07 11.87 -0.96
N PHE A 110 -0.80 12.19 -0.71
CA PHE A 110 -0.27 13.54 -0.93
C PHE A 110 -0.24 13.91 -2.42
N ASN A 111 -0.02 12.94 -3.32
CA ASN A 111 -0.15 13.18 -4.76
C ASN A 111 -1.58 13.55 -5.15
N PHE A 112 -2.59 12.90 -4.55
CA PHE A 112 -3.99 13.27 -4.76
C PHE A 112 -4.24 14.69 -4.27
N LEU A 113 -3.82 15.01 -3.04
CA LEU A 113 -4.01 16.36 -2.49
C LEU A 113 -3.36 17.45 -3.33
N ASN A 114 -2.17 17.20 -3.88
CA ASN A 114 -1.48 18.11 -4.78
C ASN A 114 -2.15 18.20 -6.17
N THR A 115 -2.71 17.10 -6.68
CA THR A 115 -3.39 17.08 -8.00
C THR A 115 -4.71 17.85 -7.96
N GLU A 116 -5.43 17.76 -6.85
CA GLU A 116 -6.69 18.49 -6.62
C GLU A 116 -6.47 19.95 -6.16
N GLY A 117 -5.21 20.39 -6.02
CA GLY A 117 -4.88 21.77 -5.64
C GLY A 117 -5.07 22.10 -4.16
N TYR A 118 -5.25 21.11 -3.28
CA TYR A 118 -5.32 21.31 -1.82
C TYR A 118 -3.96 21.62 -1.19
N LEU A 119 -2.87 21.24 -1.86
CA LEU A 119 -1.49 21.53 -1.44
C LEU A 119 -0.78 22.35 -2.52
N THR A 120 -0.03 23.35 -2.09
CA THR A 120 0.84 24.16 -2.98
C THR A 120 2.10 23.41 -3.40
N SER A 121 2.58 22.52 -2.54
CA SER A 121 3.81 21.74 -2.75
C SER A 121 3.64 20.34 -2.17
N ASN A 122 4.09 19.34 -2.92
CA ASN A 122 4.05 17.95 -2.47
C ASN A 122 5.30 17.62 -1.64
N PRO A 123 5.15 17.21 -0.36
CA PRO A 123 6.31 16.85 0.46
C PRO A 123 7.01 15.58 -0.04
N PHE A 124 6.35 14.74 -0.84
CA PHE A 124 6.90 13.50 -1.40
C PHE A 124 7.76 13.68 -2.66
N ASP A 125 7.84 14.88 -3.23
CA ASP A 125 8.69 15.12 -4.41
C ASP A 125 10.19 15.03 -4.08
N LYS A 126 10.57 15.38 -2.84
CA LYS A 126 11.95 15.29 -2.33
C LYS A 126 12.26 13.96 -1.62
N VAL A 127 11.24 13.16 -1.31
CA VAL A 127 11.41 11.91 -0.55
C VAL A 127 11.88 10.78 -1.49
N ALA A 128 13.13 10.35 -1.30
CA ALA A 128 13.70 9.22 -2.02
C ALA A 128 13.01 7.90 -1.64
N LYS A 129 12.92 6.98 -2.60
CA LYS A 129 12.37 5.64 -2.38
C LYS A 129 13.34 4.81 -1.54
N ILE A 130 12.84 4.19 -0.46
CA ILE A 130 13.64 3.27 0.35
C ILE A 130 13.94 2.01 -0.49
N LYS A 131 15.23 1.64 -0.54
CA LYS A 131 15.68 0.41 -1.19
C LYS A 131 15.42 -0.76 -0.24
N SER A 132 14.22 -1.32 -0.30
CA SER A 132 13.90 -2.54 0.46
C SER A 132 14.70 -3.74 -0.06
N GLU A 133 15.37 -4.46 0.82
CA GLU A 133 15.94 -5.77 0.49
C GLU A 133 14.81 -6.73 0.08
N ARG A 134 15.01 -7.44 -1.04
CA ARG A 134 14.04 -8.43 -1.49
C ARG A 134 14.19 -9.66 -0.61
N LEU A 135 13.24 -9.90 0.29
CA LEU A 135 13.08 -11.19 0.91
C LEU A 135 12.78 -12.21 -0.20
N ILE A 136 13.76 -13.05 -0.52
CA ILE A 136 13.54 -14.21 -1.39
C ILE A 136 12.78 -15.20 -0.53
N ILE A 137 11.47 -15.31 -0.74
CA ILE A 137 10.69 -16.41 -0.17
C ILE A 137 11.23 -17.67 -0.85
N GLU A 138 11.85 -18.56 -0.09
CA GLU A 138 12.27 -19.86 -0.61
C GLU A 138 11.04 -20.60 -1.12
N THR A 139 11.04 -20.90 -2.42
CA THR A 139 9.98 -21.71 -3.02
C THR A 139 10.13 -23.16 -2.58
N PHE A 140 9.02 -23.86 -2.38
CA PHE A 140 9.06 -25.29 -2.10
C PHE A 140 9.88 -26.04 -3.16
N SER A 141 10.82 -26.85 -2.69
CA SER A 141 11.57 -27.77 -3.54
C SER A 141 10.65 -28.90 -4.05
N LYS A 142 10.98 -29.51 -5.19
CA LYS A 142 10.25 -30.67 -5.73
C LYS A 142 9.94 -31.76 -4.69
N PRO A 143 10.86 -32.17 -3.80
CA PRO A 143 10.54 -33.16 -2.76
C PRO A 143 9.55 -32.63 -1.71
N GLN A 144 9.63 -31.36 -1.30
CA GLN A 144 8.66 -30.75 -0.37
C GLN A 144 7.27 -30.65 -1.00
N ILE A 145 7.18 -30.33 -2.30
CA ILE A 145 5.92 -30.36 -3.05
C ILE A 145 5.32 -31.76 -3.05
N LYS A 146 6.13 -32.81 -3.29
CA LYS A 146 5.65 -34.20 -3.24
C LYS A 146 5.14 -34.60 -1.86
N GLN A 147 5.82 -34.20 -0.79
CA GLN A 147 5.37 -34.46 0.59
C GLN A 147 4.05 -33.75 0.92
N LEU A 148 3.88 -32.50 0.47
CA LEU A 148 2.64 -31.75 0.64
C LEU A 148 1.47 -32.41 -0.11
N LEU A 149 1.73 -32.91 -1.33
CA LEU A 149 0.72 -33.59 -2.15
C LEU A 149 0.33 -34.98 -1.61
N ASP A 150 1.20 -35.66 -0.86
CA ASP A 150 0.94 -36.97 -0.24
C ASP A 150 0.36 -36.88 1.19
N THR A 151 0.16 -35.66 1.70
CA THR A 151 -0.45 -35.41 3.01
C THR A 151 -1.93 -35.86 3.17
N PRO A 152 -2.82 -35.89 2.16
CA PRO A 152 -4.23 -36.21 2.39
C PRO A 152 -4.45 -37.68 2.81
N ASN A 153 -5.28 -37.88 3.85
CA ASN A 153 -5.57 -39.21 4.39
C ASN A 153 -6.47 -40.04 3.45
N LYS A 154 -5.86 -40.99 2.73
CA LYS A 154 -6.47 -41.86 1.72
C LYS A 154 -7.56 -42.79 2.28
N GLN A 155 -7.67 -42.96 3.61
CA GLN A 155 -8.68 -43.81 4.24
C GLN A 155 -10.05 -43.11 4.39
N THR A 156 -10.10 -41.79 4.22
CA THR A 156 -11.37 -41.04 4.22
C THR A 156 -11.80 -40.72 2.79
N LEU A 157 -13.10 -40.77 2.50
CA LEU A 157 -13.65 -40.43 1.18
C LEU A 157 -13.20 -39.04 0.72
N THR A 158 -13.16 -38.06 1.64
CA THR A 158 -12.69 -36.69 1.37
C THR A 158 -11.19 -36.65 1.06
N GLY A 159 -10.37 -37.38 1.82
CA GLY A 159 -8.93 -37.43 1.57
C GLY A 159 -8.56 -38.19 0.30
N TYR A 160 -9.30 -39.24 -0.04
CA TYR A 160 -9.15 -39.96 -1.32
C TYR A 160 -9.53 -39.08 -2.52
N ARG A 161 -10.65 -38.34 -2.43
CA ARG A 161 -11.03 -37.36 -3.47
C ARG A 161 -9.94 -36.31 -3.66
N ASN A 162 -9.44 -35.73 -2.57
CA ASN A 162 -8.42 -34.69 -2.62
C ASN A 162 -7.11 -35.24 -3.20
N PHE A 163 -6.71 -36.46 -2.86
CA PHE A 163 -5.57 -37.14 -3.46
C PHE A 163 -5.72 -37.32 -4.98
N VAL A 164 -6.88 -37.82 -5.45
CA VAL A 164 -7.12 -38.05 -6.88
C VAL A 164 -7.12 -36.76 -7.69
N ILE A 165 -7.68 -35.68 -7.16
CA ILE A 165 -7.64 -34.35 -7.80
C ILE A 165 -6.19 -33.85 -7.90
N ASN A 166 -5.42 -33.98 -6.82
CA ASN A 166 -4.03 -33.52 -6.77
C ASN A 166 -3.07 -34.30 -7.67
N VAL A 167 -3.34 -35.58 -7.95
CA VAL A 167 -2.47 -36.46 -8.76
C VAL A 167 -2.80 -36.42 -10.25
N LYS A 168 -4.02 -36.04 -10.66
CA LYS A 168 -4.44 -36.01 -12.07
C LYS A 168 -3.95 -34.79 -12.87
N GLU A 169 -3.44 -33.75 -12.22
CA GLU A 169 -3.01 -32.49 -12.87
C GLU A 169 -1.49 -32.33 -13.06
N TYR A 170 -0.68 -33.34 -12.74
CA TYR A 170 0.77 -33.37 -12.97
C TYR A 170 1.18 -34.48 -13.93
#